data_AF-A0A7G1IF62-F1
#
_entry.id   AF-A0A7G1IF62-F1
#
_cell.length_a   1.000
_cell.length_b   1.000
_cell.length_c   1.000
_cell.angle_alpha   90.00
_cell.angle_beta   90.00
_cell.angle_gamma   90.00
#
_symmetry.space_group_name_H-M   'P 1'
#
loop_
_entity.id
_entity.type
_entity.pdbx_description
1 polymer ?
#
loop_
_entity_poly.entity_id
_entity_poly.type
_entity_poly.pdbx_seq_one_letter_code
_entity_poly.pdbx_strand_id
1 'polypeptide(L)'
;MMFVIGIVLFALAILISVALHECGHMWAARATGMKVRRYFVGFGPTLWSTRRGETEYGVKAIPAGGFCDIAGMTPVEELAPDERDRAMYKQATWKRVAVLFAGPGMNFVICLVLIYAIAVMWGCPTCIRRPGP
;
A
#
# COMPACT_ATOMS: atom_id res chain seq x y z
N MET A 1 -2.92 8.95 -30.15
CA MET A 1 -3.98 8.38 -29.30
C MET A 1 -3.45 7.29 -28.36
N MET A 2 -2.90 6.18 -28.87
CA MET A 2 -2.41 5.06 -28.04
C MET A 2 -1.29 5.42 -27.05
N PHE A 3 -0.37 6.31 -27.43
CA PHE A 3 0.72 6.76 -26.54
C PHE A 3 0.20 7.45 -25.27
N VAL A 4 -0.73 8.39 -25.42
CA VAL A 4 -1.33 9.13 -24.28
C VAL A 4 -2.10 8.18 -23.37
N ILE A 5 -2.86 7.25 -23.95
CA ILE A 5 -3.57 6.22 -23.19
C ILE A 5 -2.58 5.37 -22.38
N GLY A 6 -1.47 4.95 -23.00
CA GLY A 6 -0.42 4.19 -22.31
C GLY A 6 0.18 4.95 -21.11
N ILE A 7 0.48 6.24 -21.27
CA ILE A 7 0.97 7.08 -20.18
C ILE A 7 -0.04 7.16 -19.03
N VAL A 8 -1.31 7.40 -19.35
CA VAL A 8 -2.38 7.52 -18.33
C VAL A 8 -2.55 6.21 -17.57
N LEU A 9 -2.58 5.07 -18.26
CA LEU A 9 -2.69 3.76 -17.63
C LEU A 9 -1.47 3.43 -16.76
N PHE A 10 -0.27 3.78 -17.20
CA PHE A 10 0.95 3.59 -16.43
C PHE A 10 0.95 4.44 -15.15
N ALA A 11 0.57 5.72 -15.26
CA ALA A 11 0.43 6.60 -14.10
C ALA A 11 -0.63 6.08 -13.10
N LEU A 12 -1.77 5.60 -13.61
CA LEU A 12 -2.81 4.99 -12.79
C LEU A 12 -2.32 3.70 -12.10
N ALA A 13 -1.55 2.86 -12.79
CA ALA A 13 -0.98 1.65 -12.21
C ALA A 13 -0.01 1.98 -11.07
N ILE A 14 0.83 3.01 -11.24
CA ILE A 14 1.71 3.51 -10.17
C ILE A 14 0.89 3.99 -8.97
N LEU A 15 -0.17 4.78 -9.21
CA LEU A 15 -1.04 5.28 -8.14
C LEU A 15 -1.64 4.12 -7.33
N ILE A 16 -2.18 3.11 -8.02
CA ILE A 16 -2.75 1.92 -7.38
C ILE A 16 -1.66 1.15 -6.62
N SER A 17 -0.48 0.99 -7.19
CA SER A 17 0.65 0.32 -6.53
C SER A 17 1.06 1.02 -5.24
N VAL A 18 1.15 2.35 -5.24
CA VAL A 18 1.51 3.11 -4.03
C VAL A 18 0.39 3.05 -3.00
N ALA A 19 -0.87 3.15 -3.41
CA ALA A 19 -2.00 2.98 -2.49
C ALA A 19 -1.97 1.61 -1.80
N LEU A 20 -1.67 0.54 -2.55
CA LEU A 20 -1.52 -0.81 -2.00
C LEU A 20 -0.27 -0.92 -1.12
N HIS A 21 0.85 -0.30 -1.48
CA HIS A 21 2.05 -0.23 -0.65
C HIS A 21 1.75 0.33 0.75
N GLU A 22 1.09 1.50 0.80
CA GLU A 22 0.66 2.12 2.06
C GLU A 22 -0.34 1.24 2.82
N CYS A 23 -1.20 0.51 2.10
CA CYS A 23 -2.12 -0.45 2.70
C CYS A 23 -1.37 -1.61 3.40
N GLY A 24 -0.23 -2.03 2.85
CA GLY A 24 0.66 -3.01 3.48
C GLY A 24 1.12 -2.57 4.87
N HIS A 25 1.59 -1.33 5.01
CA HIS A 25 1.96 -0.75 6.31
C HIS A 25 0.77 -0.72 7.28
N MET A 26 -0.39 -0.22 6.83
CA MET A 26 -1.60 -0.15 7.65
C MET A 26 -2.00 -1.54 8.16
N TRP A 27 -2.03 -2.55 7.28
CA TRP A 27 -2.50 -3.88 7.64
C TRP A 27 -1.57 -4.56 8.65
N ALA A 28 -0.25 -4.46 8.44
CA ALA A 28 0.73 -4.97 9.40
C ALA A 28 0.68 -4.23 10.74
N ALA A 29 0.49 -2.91 10.73
CA ALA A 29 0.36 -2.11 11.95
C ALA A 29 -0.87 -2.55 12.78
N ARG A 30 -2.00 -2.77 12.11
CA ARG A 30 -3.21 -3.28 12.77
C ARG A 30 -3.03 -4.71 13.30
N ALA A 31 -2.42 -5.58 12.50
CA ALA A 31 -2.16 -6.96 12.91
C ALA A 31 -1.22 -7.07 14.12
N THR A 32 -0.29 -6.12 14.27
CA THR A 32 0.65 -6.07 15.39
C THR A 32 0.12 -5.36 16.64
N GLY A 33 -1.10 -4.80 16.56
CA GLY A 33 -1.80 -4.10 17.65
C GLY A 33 -1.53 -2.60 17.72
N MET A 34 -0.81 -2.02 16.75
CA MET A 34 -0.58 -0.57 16.68
C MET A 34 -1.85 0.18 16.28
N LYS A 35 -1.92 1.47 16.63
CA LYS A 35 -3.04 2.33 16.25
C LYS A 35 -2.72 3.07 14.95
N VAL A 36 -3.58 2.88 13.94
CA VAL A 36 -3.51 3.61 12.67
C VAL A 36 -4.55 4.72 12.68
N ARG A 37 -4.10 5.97 12.62
CA ARG A 37 -4.97 7.15 12.71
C ARG A 37 -5.59 7.47 11.37
N ARG A 38 -4.76 7.52 10.33
CA ARG A 38 -5.17 7.97 8.99
C ARG A 38 -4.54 7.12 7.90
N TYR A 39 -5.29 6.87 6.84
CA TYR A 39 -4.83 6.28 5.59
C TYR A 39 -5.39 7.13 4.45
N PHE A 40 -4.50 7.79 3.72
CA PHE A 40 -4.88 8.64 2.60
C PHE A 40 -4.12 8.27 1.35
N VAL A 41 -4.84 8.25 0.23
CA VAL A 41 -4.26 8.12 -1.10
C VAL A 41 -4.16 9.50 -1.73
N GLY A 42 -2.97 9.86 -2.20
CA GLY A 42 -2.66 11.17 -2.78
C GLY A 42 -2.20 12.24 -1.77
N PHE A 43 -1.94 13.44 -2.31
CA PHE A 43 -1.55 14.64 -1.56
C PHE A 43 -2.49 15.82 -1.83
N GLY A 44 -2.34 16.89 -1.04
CA GLY A 44 -3.10 18.14 -1.21
C GLY A 44 -4.45 18.15 -0.48
N PRO A 45 -5.44 18.95 -0.97
CA PRO A 45 -6.72 19.10 -0.30
C PRO A 45 -7.49 17.77 -0.30
N THR A 46 -8.18 17.51 0.80
CA THR A 46 -8.98 16.29 0.97
C THR A 46 -10.22 16.40 0.08
N LEU A 47 -10.36 15.51 -0.91
CA LEU A 47 -11.57 15.42 -1.73
C LEU A 47 -12.67 14.72 -0.95
N TRP A 48 -12.29 13.64 -0.26
CA TRP A 48 -13.22 12.82 0.50
C TRP A 48 -12.49 12.13 1.65
N SER A 49 -13.18 12.02 2.79
CA SER A 49 -12.71 11.29 3.96
C SER A 49 -13.90 10.58 4.63
N THR A 50 -13.68 9.36 5.08
CA THR A 50 -14.62 8.56 5.83
C THR A 50 -13.91 7.90 7.01
N ARG A 51 -14.49 8.01 8.21
CA ARG A 51 -13.94 7.36 9.40
C ARG A 51 -14.58 6.00 9.56
N ARG A 52 -13.76 4.94 9.54
CA ARG A 52 -14.22 3.56 9.78
C ARG A 52 -13.50 2.99 11.00
N GLY A 53 -14.21 2.96 12.11
CA GLY A 53 -13.67 2.58 13.42
C GLY A 53 -12.68 3.64 13.93
N GLU A 54 -11.44 3.22 14.16
CA GLU A 54 -10.38 4.10 14.68
C GLU A 54 -9.59 4.83 13.59
N THR A 55 -9.71 4.40 12.32
CA THR A 55 -8.91 4.94 11.21
C THR A 55 -9.76 5.78 10.28
N GLU A 56 -9.23 6.94 9.91
CA GLU A 56 -9.75 7.82 8.90
C GLU A 56 -9.19 7.44 7.53
N TYR A 57 -10.06 7.10 6.60
CA TYR A 57 -9.74 6.74 5.23
C TYR A 57 -10.10 7.88 4.31
N GLY A 58 -9.24 8.26 3.38
CA GLY A 58 -9.61 9.30 2.43
C GLY A 58 -8.78 9.34 1.17
N VAL A 59 -9.22 10.21 0.27
CA VAL A 59 -8.57 10.48 -1.01
C VAL A 59 -8.33 11.98 -1.11
N LYS A 60 -7.11 12.34 -1.50
CA LYS A 60 -6.72 13.74 -1.72
C LYS A 60 -6.69 14.06 -3.21
N ALA A 61 -6.75 15.35 -3.53
CA ALA A 61 -6.94 15.82 -4.90
C ALA A 61 -5.79 15.50 -5.85
N ILE A 62 -4.56 15.42 -5.33
CA ILE A 62 -3.38 15.15 -6.14
C ILE A 62 -3.09 13.66 -6.06
N PRO A 63 -3.23 12.88 -7.16
CA PRO A 63 -2.95 11.46 -7.20
C PRO A 63 -1.44 11.19 -7.32
N ALA A 64 -0.63 11.90 -6.53
CA ALA A 64 0.78 11.60 -6.37
C ALA A 64 0.92 10.97 -4.97
N GLY A 65 1.36 9.72 -4.87
CA GLY A 65 1.67 9.09 -3.58
C GLY A 65 0.48 8.73 -2.69
N GLY A 66 0.76 8.60 -1.39
CA GLY A 66 -0.17 8.29 -0.32
C GLY A 66 0.57 8.31 1.01
N PHE A 67 -0.15 8.25 2.13
CA PHE A 67 0.47 8.11 3.44
C PHE A 67 -0.42 7.33 4.41
N CYS A 68 0.23 6.52 5.24
CA CYS A 68 -0.36 5.86 6.39
C CYS A 68 0.20 6.46 7.70
N ASP A 69 -0.67 7.11 8.48
CA ASP A 69 -0.33 7.71 9.76
C ASP A 69 -0.53 6.70 10.90
N ILE A 70 0.58 6.18 11.42
CA ILE A 70 0.63 5.24 12.54
C ILE A 70 1.07 6.00 13.78
N ALA A 71 0.35 5.85 14.89
CA ALA A 71 0.66 6.52 16.13
C ALA A 71 2.08 6.17 16.63
N GLY A 72 2.89 7.19 16.91
CA GLY A 72 4.21 7.02 17.51
C GLY A 72 5.27 6.58 16.51
N MET A 73 5.13 7.00 15.25
CA MET A 73 6.17 6.83 14.23
C MET A 73 7.43 7.62 14.57
N THR A 74 7.28 8.73 15.29
CA THR A 74 8.40 9.51 15.81
C THR A 74 8.29 9.67 17.33
N PRO A 75 9.41 9.73 18.07
CA PRO A 75 9.39 9.87 19.52
C PRO A 75 8.94 11.26 19.99
N VAL A 76 8.94 12.25 19.10
CA VAL A 76 8.54 13.65 19.37
C VAL A 76 7.04 13.87 19.14
N GLU A 77 6.33 12.87 18.59
CA GLU A 77 4.91 12.97 18.31
C GLU A 77 4.08 13.06 19.60
N GLU A 78 3.20 14.06 19.68
CA GLU A 78 2.30 14.22 20.81
C GLU A 78 1.13 13.24 20.69
N LEU A 79 1.18 12.19 21.52
CA LEU A 79 0.21 11.11 21.53
C LEU A 79 -0.90 11.35 22.54
N ALA A 80 -2.14 11.17 22.08
CA ALA A 80 -3.27 11.15 22.99
C ALA A 80 -3.14 9.98 23.98
N PRO A 81 -3.73 10.07 25.19
CA PRO A 81 -3.53 9.08 26.25
C PRO A 81 -3.86 7.65 25.83
N ASP A 82 -4.86 7.48 24.96
CA ASP A 82 -5.31 6.21 24.40
C ASP A 82 -4.41 5.67 23.27
N GLU A 83 -3.48 6.48 22.74
CA GLU A 83 -2.56 6.12 21.66
C GLU A 83 -1.21 5.66 22.20
N ARG A 84 -0.84 6.06 23.42
CA ARG A 84 0.49 5.81 24.00
C ARG A 84 0.82 4.34 24.12
N ASP A 85 -0.14 3.49 24.46
CA ASP A 85 0.12 2.06 24.67
C ASP A 85 0.18 1.26 23.36
N ARG A 86 -0.41 1.83 22.30
CA ARG A 86 -0.41 1.27 20.94
C ARG A 86 0.55 2.01 20.01
N ALA A 87 1.44 2.82 20.58
CA ALA A 87 2.46 3.57 19.85
C ALA A 87 3.52 2.64 19.25
N MET A 88 3.92 2.92 18.01
CA MET A 88 4.92 2.12 17.30
C MET A 88 6.24 2.08 18.07
N TYR A 89 6.70 3.21 18.65
CA TYR A 89 7.93 3.25 19.44
C TYR A 89 7.86 2.50 20.78
N LYS A 90 6.69 2.01 21.23
CA LYS A 90 6.58 1.14 22.42
C LYS A 90 6.53 -0.36 22.06
N GLN A 91 6.21 -0.70 20.82
CA GLN A 91 6.11 -2.09 20.39
C GLN A 91 7.49 -2.76 20.28
N ALA A 92 7.54 -4.09 20.33
CA ALA A 92 8.78 -4.85 20.11
C ALA A 92 9.44 -4.48 18.78
N THR A 93 10.77 -4.42 18.74
CA THR A 93 11.53 -3.97 17.56
C THR A 93 11.20 -4.78 16.31
N TRP A 94 11.01 -6.10 16.43
CA TRP A 94 10.63 -6.95 15.31
C TRP A 94 9.27 -6.58 14.70
N LYS A 95 8.30 -6.13 15.52
CA LYS A 95 6.99 -5.68 15.02
C LYS A 95 7.13 -4.41 14.21
N ARG A 96 7.95 -3.47 14.67
CA ARG A 96 8.23 -2.22 13.94
C ARG A 96 8.89 -2.52 12.60
N VAL A 97 9.91 -3.37 12.63
CA VAL A 97 10.61 -3.84 11.43
C VAL A 97 9.61 -4.50 10.47
N ALA A 98 8.76 -5.41 10.95
CA ALA A 98 7.75 -6.05 10.12
C ALA A 98 6.78 -5.04 9.48
N VAL A 99 6.34 -4.01 10.22
CA VAL A 99 5.48 -2.95 9.70
C VAL A 99 6.21 -2.12 8.64
N LEU A 100 7.46 -1.73 8.87
CA LEU A 100 8.27 -0.99 7.88
C LEU A 100 8.54 -1.82 6.62
N PHE A 101 8.70 -3.14 6.73
CA PHE A 101 8.89 -4.01 5.57
C PHE A 101 7.57 -4.41 4.88
N ALA A 102 6.42 -4.23 5.52
CA ALA A 102 5.14 -4.64 4.97
C ALA A 102 4.76 -3.89 3.68
N GLY A 103 5.15 -2.61 3.54
CA GLY A 103 4.96 -1.85 2.30
C GLY A 103 5.72 -2.47 1.12
N PRO A 104 7.06 -2.59 1.18
CA PRO A 104 7.84 -3.29 0.15
C PRO A 104 7.37 -4.74 -0.06
N GLY A 105 7.02 -5.45 1.01
CA GLY A 105 6.43 -6.79 0.94
C GLY A 105 5.18 -6.84 0.08
N MET A 106 4.28 -5.86 0.20
CA MET A 106 3.09 -5.75 -0.65
C MET A 106 3.46 -5.55 -2.12
N ASN A 107 4.52 -4.80 -2.44
CA ASN A 107 4.96 -4.66 -3.84
C ASN A 107 5.40 -6.00 -4.45
N PHE A 108 6.06 -6.86 -3.67
CA PHE A 108 6.38 -8.21 -4.14
C PHE A 108 5.13 -9.05 -4.39
N VAL A 109 4.11 -8.93 -3.54
CA VAL A 109 2.81 -9.59 -3.75
C VAL A 109 2.15 -9.08 -5.03
N ILE A 110 2.11 -7.76 -5.25
CA ILE A 110 1.60 -7.15 -6.48
C ILE A 110 2.36 -7.69 -7.69
N CYS A 111 3.69 -7.75 -7.62
CA CYS A 111 4.53 -8.28 -8.69
C CYS A 111 4.15 -9.73 -9.04
N LEU A 112 4.05 -10.61 -8.03
CA LEU A 112 3.66 -12.01 -8.24
C LEU A 112 2.26 -12.14 -8.84
N VAL A 113 1.29 -11.35 -8.34
CA VAL A 113 -0.08 -11.35 -8.86
C VAL A 113 -0.12 -10.85 -10.31
N LEU A 114 0.61 -9.79 -10.64
CA LEU A 114 0.67 -9.25 -12.00
C LEU A 114 1.32 -10.24 -12.97
N ILE A 115 2.46 -10.84 -12.59
CA ILE A 115 3.13 -11.85 -13.42
C ILE A 115 2.19 -13.04 -13.65
N TYR A 116 1.56 -13.54 -12.59
CA TYR A 116 0.61 -14.66 -12.70
C TYR A 116 -0.58 -14.31 -13.59
N ALA A 117 -1.19 -13.14 -13.40
CA ALA A 117 -2.32 -12.68 -14.22
C ALA A 117 -1.94 -12.56 -15.71
N ILE A 118 -0.78 -11.99 -16.01
CA ILE A 118 -0.27 -11.89 -17.39
C ILE A 118 -0.04 -13.28 -17.97
N ALA A 119 0.57 -14.20 -17.21
CA ALA A 119 0.83 -15.56 -17.67
C ALA A 119 -0.46 -16.32 -18.01
N VAL A 120 -1.52 -16.15 -17.22
CA VAL A 120 -2.83 -16.76 -17.47
C VAL A 120 -3.53 -16.11 -18.67
N MET A 121 -3.45 -14.78 -18.82
CA MET A 121 -4.14 -14.06 -19.90
C MET A 121 -3.47 -14.22 -21.27
N TRP A 122 -2.14 -14.31 -21.32
CA TRP A 122 -1.40 -14.45 -22.59
C TRP A 122 -1.02 -15.89 -22.94
N GLY A 123 -1.13 -16.83 -22.00
CA GLY A 123 -0.81 -18.24 -22.23
C GLY A 123 0.67 -18.51 -22.52
N CYS A 124 1.05 -19.79 -22.65
CA CYS A 124 2.39 -20.17 -23.09
C CYS A 124 2.43 -20.18 -24.63
N PRO A 125 3.22 -19.31 -25.31
CA PRO A 125 3.21 -19.21 -26.76
C PRO A 125 3.64 -20.49 -27.50
N THR A 126 4.28 -21.45 -26.81
CA THR A 126 4.94 -22.61 -27.43
C THR A 126 4.98 -23.84 -26.51
N CYS A 127 3.83 -24.41 -26.11
CA CYS A 127 3.78 -25.77 -25.57
C CYS A 127 3.69 -26.87 -26.65
N ILE A 128 3.57 -26.52 -27.93
CA ILE A 128 3.65 -27.46 -29.05
C ILE A 128 4.94 -27.19 -29.81
N ARG A 129 6.06 -27.70 -29.29
CA ARG A 129 7.20 -28.03 -30.14
C ARG A 129 6.74 -29.23 -30.98
N ARG A 130 6.36 -28.97 -32.23
CA ARG A 130 6.06 -30.01 -33.23
C ARG A 130 7.26 -30.98 -33.28
N PRO A 131 7.10 -32.30 -33.08
CA PRO A 131 8.09 -33.24 -33.55
C PRO A 131 7.93 -33.37 -35.07
N GLY A 132 8.96 -32.99 -35.82
CA GLY A 132 9.25 -33.53 -37.14
C GLY A 132 9.47 -32.52 -38.27
N PRO A 133 10.21 -32.91 -39.33
CA PRO A 133 10.88 -34.20 -39.53
C PRO A 133 12.21 -34.34 -38.75
#